data_AF-A0A975LZF6-F1
#
_entry.id   AF-A0A975LZF6-F1
#
_cell.length_a   1.000
_cell.length_b   1.000
_cell.length_c   1.000
_cell.angle_alpha   90.00
_cell.angle_beta   90.00
_cell.angle_gamma   90.00
#
_symmetry.space_group_name_H-M   'P 1'
#
loop_
_entity.id
_entity.type
_entity.pdbx_description
1 polymer ?
#
loop_
_entity_poly.entity_id
_entity_poly.type
_entity_poly.pdbx_seq_one_letter_code
_entity_poly.pdbx_strand_id
1 'polypeptide(L)'
;MFNLIFNSDISNSLKTKIHNYFEKYNNAFLQYFPKMSDVDIYFSHAQKANPEISKNQKVWGIAQLKDNFMEFVIFEDDFSEADFVQNIFHELNHVFRGFYERNFWLMVDIVTEGLAVSFEKQVRTETGIFWKDKPFYYFENEKAMILKRLAEAIDICENKKDYNYNAWLYNFNGENPDFPHNLGYKIGDFLVGEYCKFHKIKPIEAVRIPTMEFIKFAKKEILKCEK
;
A
#
# COMPACT_ATOMS: atom_id res chain seq x y z
N MET A 1 10.79 16.29 -10.08
CA MET A 1 9.98 15.58 -11.09
C MET A 1 10.59 14.20 -11.19
N PHE A 2 9.80 13.14 -11.07
CA PHE A 2 10.31 11.77 -11.06
C PHE A 2 11.05 11.42 -12.35
N ASN A 3 12.02 10.53 -12.27
CA ASN A 3 12.70 10.02 -13.45
C ASN A 3 11.95 8.79 -13.98
N LEU A 4 11.33 8.91 -15.16
CA LEU A 4 10.54 7.84 -15.76
C LEU A 4 11.41 7.01 -16.69
N ILE A 5 11.60 5.74 -16.35
CA ILE A 5 12.47 4.81 -17.08
C ILE A 5 11.59 3.72 -17.68
N PHE A 6 11.65 3.56 -19.01
CA PHE A 6 10.81 2.60 -19.71
C PHE A 6 11.65 1.47 -20.28
N ASN A 7 11.22 0.23 -20.03
CA ASN A 7 11.79 -0.93 -20.70
C ASN A 7 11.56 -0.84 -22.23
N SER A 8 12.42 -1.50 -23.01
CA SER A 8 12.48 -1.37 -24.47
C SER A 8 11.20 -1.84 -25.19
N ASP A 9 10.44 -2.71 -24.53
CA ASP A 9 9.19 -3.30 -25.02
C ASP A 9 7.97 -2.39 -24.82
N ILE A 10 8.09 -1.30 -24.06
CA ILE A 10 7.02 -0.32 -23.89
C ILE A 10 6.86 0.52 -25.17
N SER A 11 5.67 0.48 -25.76
CA SER A 11 5.35 1.22 -26.98
C SER A 11 5.37 2.74 -26.76
N ASN A 12 5.65 3.52 -27.81
CA ASN A 12 5.66 4.99 -27.73
C ASN A 12 4.28 5.56 -27.36
N SER A 13 3.20 4.95 -27.82
CA SER A 13 1.84 5.36 -27.45
C SER A 13 1.58 5.19 -25.94
N LEU A 14 2.06 4.08 -25.36
CA LEU A 14 1.94 3.82 -23.94
C LEU A 14 2.81 4.77 -23.11
N LYS A 15 4.04 5.06 -23.56
CA LYS A 15 4.90 6.11 -22.95
C LYS A 15 4.19 7.46 -22.91
N THR A 16 3.62 7.90 -24.03
CA THR A 16 2.87 9.17 -24.10
C THR A 16 1.67 9.17 -23.14
N LYS A 17 0.91 8.08 -23.08
CA LYS A 17 -0.21 7.95 -22.12
C LYS A 17 0.27 8.12 -20.67
N ILE A 18 1.37 7.45 -20.30
CA ILE A 18 1.94 7.55 -18.94
C ILE A 18 2.44 8.98 -18.66
N HIS A 19 3.18 9.59 -19.58
CA HIS A 19 3.62 10.98 -19.45
C HIS A 19 2.45 11.95 -19.23
N ASN A 20 1.37 11.81 -20.01
CA ASN A 20 0.17 12.63 -19.85
C ASN A 20 -0.45 12.48 -18.46
N TYR A 21 -0.44 11.28 -17.87
CA TYR A 21 -0.88 11.11 -16.48
C TYR A 21 0.06 11.81 -15.49
N PHE A 22 1.38 11.70 -15.66
CA PHE A 22 2.33 12.42 -14.80
C PHE A 22 2.15 13.93 -14.86
N GLU A 23 1.94 14.48 -16.05
CA GLU A 23 1.65 15.91 -16.24
C GLU A 23 0.32 16.30 -15.57
N LYS A 24 -0.75 15.53 -15.79
CA LYS A 24 -2.07 15.78 -15.21
C LYS A 24 -2.05 15.81 -13.68
N TYR A 25 -1.29 14.90 -13.06
CA TYR A 25 -1.22 14.75 -11.60
C TYR A 25 -0.01 15.45 -10.96
N ASN A 26 0.77 16.23 -11.70
CA ASN A 26 2.00 16.88 -11.22
C ASN A 26 1.79 17.70 -9.94
N ASN A 27 0.69 18.46 -9.85
CA ASN A 27 0.40 19.26 -8.66
C ASN A 27 0.15 18.38 -7.42
N ALA A 28 -0.56 17.26 -7.57
CA ALA A 28 -0.80 16.32 -6.49
C ALA A 28 0.50 15.65 -6.06
N PHE A 29 1.35 15.24 -7.00
CA PHE A 29 2.67 14.69 -6.70
C PHE A 29 3.54 15.69 -5.94
N LEU A 30 3.61 16.95 -6.37
CA LEU A 30 4.37 17.99 -5.68
C LEU A 30 3.81 18.29 -4.28
N GLN A 31 2.50 18.23 -4.11
CA GLN A 31 1.85 18.45 -2.82
C GLN A 31 2.21 17.36 -1.81
N TYR A 32 2.12 16.08 -2.19
CA TYR A 32 2.32 14.98 -1.25
C TYR A 32 3.79 14.55 -1.13
N PHE A 33 4.55 14.68 -2.20
CA PHE A 33 5.92 14.15 -2.33
C PHE A 33 6.96 15.23 -2.71
N PRO A 34 7.01 16.39 -2.02
CA PRO A 34 7.87 17.51 -2.41
C PRO A 34 9.38 17.21 -2.34
N LYS A 35 9.77 16.11 -1.67
CA LYS A 35 11.19 15.71 -1.47
C LYS A 35 11.58 14.46 -2.28
N MET A 36 10.76 14.04 -3.24
CA MET A 36 10.97 12.81 -4.01
C MET A 36 11.32 13.08 -5.48
N SER A 37 12.05 14.17 -5.74
CA SER A 37 12.48 14.50 -7.10
C SER A 37 13.42 13.46 -7.70
N ASP A 38 14.11 12.69 -6.86
CA ASP A 38 15.19 11.80 -7.26
C ASP A 38 14.76 10.32 -7.21
N VAL A 39 13.44 10.08 -7.31
CA VAL A 39 12.89 8.72 -7.35
C VAL A 39 12.80 8.25 -8.81
N ASP A 40 13.42 7.10 -9.06
CA ASP A 40 13.35 6.40 -10.35
C ASP A 40 12.08 5.53 -10.39
N ILE A 41 11.31 5.65 -11.48
CA ILE A 41 10.09 4.87 -11.70
C ILE A 41 10.28 4.05 -12.97
N TYR A 42 10.48 2.75 -12.80
CA TYR A 42 10.70 1.80 -13.88
C TYR A 42 9.38 1.21 -14.37
N PHE A 43 9.10 1.32 -15.67
CA PHE A 43 7.93 0.75 -16.31
C PHE A 43 8.34 -0.47 -17.14
N SER A 44 7.70 -1.60 -16.89
CA SER A 44 7.95 -2.86 -17.60
C SER A 44 6.69 -3.68 -17.75
N HIS A 45 6.55 -4.44 -18.84
CA HIS A 45 5.54 -5.50 -18.86
C HIS A 45 5.94 -6.66 -17.94
N ALA A 46 4.94 -7.34 -17.38
CA ALA A 46 5.19 -8.54 -16.58
C ALA A 46 5.83 -9.64 -17.45
N GLN A 47 7.05 -10.07 -17.09
CA GLN A 47 7.74 -11.14 -17.84
C GLN A 47 7.05 -12.51 -17.68
N LYS A 48 6.44 -12.75 -16.51
CA LYS A 48 5.56 -13.88 -16.19
C LYS A 48 4.56 -13.42 -15.14
N ALA A 49 3.40 -12.93 -15.57
CA ALA A 49 2.35 -12.60 -14.61
C ALA A 49 1.94 -13.87 -13.85
N ASN A 50 1.90 -13.83 -12.51
CA ASN A 50 1.16 -14.84 -11.77
C ASN A 50 -0.29 -14.75 -12.25
N PRO A 51 -0.87 -15.84 -12.82
CA PRO A 51 -2.21 -15.78 -13.41
C PRO A 51 -3.27 -15.29 -12.43
N GLU A 52 -3.12 -15.57 -11.13
CA GLU A 52 -4.07 -15.10 -10.10
C GLU A 52 -4.01 -13.60 -9.85
N ILE A 53 -2.85 -12.99 -10.10
CA ILE A 53 -2.61 -11.56 -9.92
C ILE A 53 -3.15 -10.79 -11.14
N SER A 54 -2.83 -11.24 -12.35
CA SER A 54 -3.29 -10.59 -13.58
C SER A 54 -4.79 -10.73 -13.81
N LYS A 55 -5.44 -11.76 -13.25
CA LYS A 55 -6.91 -11.90 -13.31
C LYS A 55 -7.66 -10.73 -12.65
N ASN A 56 -7.03 -10.07 -11.68
CA ASN A 56 -7.69 -9.10 -10.81
C ASN A 56 -7.14 -7.67 -10.93
N GLN A 57 -6.02 -7.48 -11.64
CA GLN A 57 -5.35 -6.19 -11.78
C GLN A 57 -4.67 -6.06 -13.15
N LYS A 58 -4.78 -4.89 -13.78
CA LYS A 58 -4.10 -4.58 -15.06
C LYS A 58 -2.68 -4.04 -14.88
N VAL A 59 -2.36 -3.58 -13.68
CA VAL A 59 -1.06 -3.05 -13.27
C VAL A 59 -0.74 -3.49 -11.85
N TRP A 60 0.54 -3.50 -11.50
CA TRP A 60 1.05 -3.76 -10.15
C TRP A 60 2.22 -2.83 -9.86
N GLY A 61 2.46 -2.49 -8.60
CA GLY A 61 3.59 -1.70 -8.16
C GLY A 61 4.51 -2.43 -7.15
N ILE A 62 5.82 -2.22 -7.25
CA ILE A 62 6.77 -2.67 -6.23
C ILE A 62 7.69 -1.50 -5.88
N ALA A 63 7.54 -0.95 -4.69
CA ALA A 63 8.50 -0.02 -4.12
C ALA A 63 9.68 -0.76 -3.45
N GLN A 64 10.91 -0.37 -3.81
CA GLN A 64 12.12 -0.85 -3.16
C GLN A 64 12.61 0.22 -2.17
N LEU A 65 12.26 0.05 -0.90
CA LEU A 65 12.48 1.03 0.18
C LEU A 65 13.95 1.43 0.40
N LYS A 66 14.93 0.67 -0.13
CA LYS A 66 16.36 0.91 0.06
C LYS A 66 16.99 1.83 -0.99
N ASP A 67 16.46 1.83 -2.20
CA ASP A 67 17.17 2.35 -3.38
C ASP A 67 16.45 3.52 -4.07
N ASN A 68 15.46 4.12 -3.38
CA ASN A 68 14.65 5.25 -3.88
C ASN A 68 14.07 5.01 -5.29
N PHE A 69 13.69 3.77 -5.59
CA PHE A 69 13.00 3.46 -6.84
C PHE A 69 11.74 2.63 -6.60
N MET A 70 10.88 2.66 -7.61
CA MET A 70 9.74 1.74 -7.71
C MET A 70 9.63 1.18 -9.11
N GLU A 71 9.05 -0.02 -9.20
CA GLU A 71 8.66 -0.65 -10.45
C GLU A 71 7.15 -0.56 -10.62
N PHE A 72 6.71 -0.15 -11.80
CA PHE A 72 5.33 -0.15 -12.25
C PHE A 72 5.19 -1.21 -13.34
N VAL A 73 4.62 -2.34 -12.96
CA VAL A 73 4.46 -3.52 -13.80
C VAL A 73 3.12 -3.46 -14.54
N ILE A 74 3.17 -3.63 -15.86
CA ILE A 74 2.01 -3.57 -16.75
C ILE A 74 1.64 -5.00 -17.19
N PHE A 75 0.40 -5.41 -16.91
CA PHE A 75 -0.16 -6.67 -17.41
C PHE A 75 -0.97 -6.45 -18.69
N GLU A 76 -1.70 -5.34 -18.77
CA GLU A 76 -2.52 -4.96 -19.92
C GLU A 76 -2.36 -3.46 -20.24
N ASP A 77 -1.98 -3.12 -21.48
CA ASP A 77 -1.71 -1.75 -21.94
C ASP A 77 -2.93 -0.80 -21.83
N ASP A 78 -4.13 -1.37 -21.81
CA ASP A 78 -5.40 -0.65 -21.74
C ASP A 78 -5.84 -0.32 -20.30
N PHE A 79 -4.93 -0.38 -19.32
CA PHE A 79 -5.20 0.06 -17.94
C PHE A 79 -5.80 1.47 -17.89
N SER A 80 -6.74 1.69 -16.99
CA SER A 80 -7.43 2.96 -16.87
C SER A 80 -6.59 4.00 -16.13
N GLU A 81 -7.02 5.27 -16.19
CA GLU A 81 -6.47 6.33 -15.34
C GLU A 81 -6.60 5.99 -13.84
N ALA A 82 -7.69 5.32 -13.46
CA ALA A 82 -7.90 4.91 -12.07
C ALA A 82 -6.92 3.83 -11.64
N ASP A 83 -6.62 2.85 -12.51
CA ASP A 83 -5.59 1.83 -12.27
C ASP A 83 -4.21 2.48 -12.07
N PHE A 84 -3.88 3.47 -12.91
CA PHE A 84 -2.64 4.23 -12.79
C PHE A 84 -2.56 4.99 -11.47
N VAL A 85 -3.59 5.81 -11.16
CA VAL A 85 -3.57 6.66 -9.97
C VAL A 85 -3.58 5.84 -8.69
N GLN A 86 -4.41 4.80 -8.61
CA GLN A 86 -4.41 3.93 -7.42
C GLN A 86 -3.01 3.37 -7.16
N ASN A 87 -2.41 2.76 -8.18
CA ASN A 87 -1.15 2.04 -8.03
C ASN A 87 0.04 2.99 -7.82
N ILE A 88 0.15 4.08 -8.59
CA ILE A 88 1.30 4.98 -8.49
C ILE A 88 1.35 5.70 -7.13
N PHE A 89 0.21 6.14 -6.59
CA PHE A 89 0.18 6.80 -5.29
C PHE A 89 0.37 5.81 -4.13
N HIS A 90 -0.06 4.55 -4.29
CA HIS A 90 0.22 3.47 -3.34
C HIS A 90 1.74 3.25 -3.21
N GLU A 91 2.43 2.99 -4.32
CA GLU A 91 3.87 2.72 -4.27
C GLU A 91 4.70 3.93 -3.89
N LEU A 92 4.33 5.13 -4.35
CA LEU A 92 5.01 6.35 -3.91
C LEU A 92 4.81 6.58 -2.40
N ASN A 93 3.70 6.14 -1.80
CA ASN A 93 3.55 6.13 -0.35
C ASN A 93 4.58 5.22 0.32
N HIS A 94 4.79 4.02 -0.22
CA HIS A 94 5.83 3.09 0.25
C HIS A 94 7.22 3.71 0.14
N VAL A 95 7.61 4.23 -1.03
CA VAL A 95 8.92 4.91 -1.19
C VAL A 95 9.04 6.07 -0.19
N PHE A 96 7.98 6.86 0.00
CA PHE A 96 8.00 7.96 0.97
C PHE A 96 8.14 7.47 2.42
N ARG A 97 7.46 6.37 2.78
CA ARG A 97 7.60 5.70 4.08
C ARG A 97 9.03 5.23 4.32
N GLY A 98 9.70 4.74 3.27
CA GLY A 98 11.09 4.29 3.30
C GLY A 98 12.10 5.36 3.73
N PHE A 99 11.77 6.66 3.66
CA PHE A 99 12.62 7.71 4.24
C PHE A 99 12.57 7.79 5.77
N TYR A 100 11.53 7.25 6.40
CA TYR A 100 11.29 7.35 7.84
C TYR A 100 11.44 6.00 8.55
N GLU A 101 11.08 4.90 7.90
CA GLU A 101 11.18 3.56 8.48
C GLU A 101 11.58 2.53 7.42
N ARG A 102 12.65 1.76 7.70
CA ARG A 102 13.26 0.79 6.77
C ARG A 102 13.42 -0.62 7.36
N ASN A 103 12.96 -0.83 8.59
CA ASN A 103 13.11 -2.10 9.30
C ASN A 103 11.99 -3.05 8.89
N PHE A 104 12.31 -4.27 8.50
CA PHE A 104 11.32 -5.25 8.06
C PHE A 104 10.94 -6.19 9.20
N TRP A 105 9.67 -6.16 9.57
CA TRP A 105 9.02 -7.10 10.48
C TRP A 105 7.50 -6.89 10.41
N LEU A 106 6.73 -7.92 10.79
CA LEU A 106 5.31 -8.04 10.48
C LEU A 106 4.47 -6.76 10.65
N MET A 107 4.55 -6.05 11.79
CA MET A 107 3.73 -4.83 11.96
C MET A 107 4.21 -3.65 11.13
N VAL A 108 5.49 -3.54 10.80
CA VAL A 108 5.94 -2.50 9.87
C VAL A 108 5.31 -2.73 8.52
N ASP A 109 5.28 -3.97 8.04
CA ASP A 109 4.69 -4.28 6.74
C ASP A 109 3.16 -4.05 6.77
N ILE A 110 2.47 -4.52 7.83
CA ILE A 110 1.03 -4.26 8.03
C ILE A 110 0.72 -2.76 8.04
N VAL A 111 1.48 -1.96 8.81
CA VAL A 111 1.25 -0.51 8.91
C VAL A 111 1.59 0.18 7.59
N THR A 112 2.64 -0.26 6.90
CA THR A 112 3.06 0.30 5.60
C THR A 112 1.97 0.10 4.54
N GLU A 113 1.42 -1.12 4.42
CA GLU A 113 0.27 -1.37 3.55
C GLU A 113 -0.98 -0.58 3.97
N GLY A 114 -1.23 -0.47 5.28
CA GLY A 114 -2.33 0.33 5.81
C GLY A 114 -2.24 1.82 5.46
N LEU A 115 -1.03 2.38 5.52
CA LEU A 115 -0.74 3.77 5.15
C LEU A 115 -1.01 4.00 3.67
N ALA A 116 -0.53 3.11 2.80
CA ALA A 116 -0.72 3.20 1.36
C ALA A 116 -2.20 3.09 0.97
N VAL A 117 -2.93 2.10 1.49
CA VAL A 117 -4.38 1.94 1.25
C VAL A 117 -5.20 3.11 1.80
N SER A 118 -4.87 3.61 2.99
CA SER A 118 -5.53 4.79 3.56
C SER A 118 -5.27 6.03 2.69
N PHE A 119 -4.06 6.16 2.17
CA PHE A 119 -3.68 7.27 1.31
C PHE A 119 -4.34 7.20 -0.07
N GLU A 120 -4.52 6.02 -0.66
CA GLU A 120 -5.34 5.85 -1.88
C GLU A 120 -6.72 6.46 -1.70
N LYS A 121 -7.38 6.20 -0.57
CA LYS A 121 -8.72 6.75 -0.28
C LYS A 121 -8.71 8.28 -0.20
N GLN A 122 -7.67 8.86 0.40
CA GLN A 122 -7.47 10.31 0.41
C GLN A 122 -7.31 10.86 -1.02
N VAL A 123 -6.42 10.27 -1.82
CA VAL A 123 -6.17 10.68 -3.22
C VAL A 123 -7.45 10.55 -4.05
N ARG A 124 -8.20 9.47 -3.87
CA ARG A 124 -9.50 9.26 -4.54
C ARG A 124 -10.45 10.44 -4.30
N THR A 125 -10.60 10.84 -3.04
CA THR A 125 -11.46 11.96 -2.67
C THR A 125 -10.94 13.30 -3.19
N GLU A 126 -9.64 13.57 -3.10
CA GLU A 126 -9.06 14.87 -3.48
C GLU A 126 -8.91 15.04 -5.00
N THR A 127 -8.75 13.96 -5.76
CA THR A 127 -8.64 13.99 -7.23
C THR A 127 -9.98 13.79 -7.95
N GLY A 128 -11.00 13.25 -7.28
CA GLY A 128 -12.32 12.99 -7.85
C GLY A 128 -12.36 11.79 -8.81
N ILE A 129 -11.28 11.03 -8.95
CA ILE A 129 -11.26 9.80 -9.74
C ILE A 129 -11.97 8.72 -8.94
N PHE A 130 -12.78 7.90 -9.61
CA PHE A 130 -13.46 6.79 -8.96
C PHE A 130 -12.84 5.47 -9.39
N TRP A 131 -12.46 4.66 -8.41
CA TRP A 131 -12.31 3.21 -8.56
C TRP A 131 -13.14 2.51 -7.49
N LYS A 132 -13.69 1.36 -7.88
CA LYS A 132 -14.37 0.48 -6.93
C LYS A 132 -13.30 -0.07 -5.98
N ASP A 133 -13.52 0.08 -4.69
CA ASP A 133 -12.70 -0.64 -3.71
C ASP A 133 -12.76 -2.11 -4.08
N LYS A 134 -11.58 -2.71 -4.35
CA LYS A 134 -11.52 -4.16 -4.51
C LYS A 134 -12.18 -4.71 -3.25
N PRO A 135 -13.25 -5.52 -3.35
CA PRO A 135 -13.88 -6.09 -2.19
C PRO A 135 -12.85 -7.06 -1.62
N PHE A 136 -12.00 -6.57 -0.73
CA PHE A 136 -11.23 -7.40 0.16
C PHE A 136 -12.30 -8.02 1.08
N TYR A 137 -12.88 -9.12 0.63
CA TYR A 137 -14.07 -9.84 1.10
C TYR A 137 -14.60 -9.41 2.47
N TYR A 138 -15.77 -8.76 2.47
CA TYR A 138 -16.52 -8.39 3.67
C TYR A 138 -17.35 -9.59 4.12
N PHE A 139 -16.96 -10.21 5.24
CA PHE A 139 -17.76 -11.22 5.92
C PHE A 139 -18.46 -10.60 7.14
N GLU A 140 -19.57 -11.20 7.56
CA GLU A 140 -20.11 -10.96 8.90
C GLU A 140 -19.02 -11.23 9.95
N ASN A 141 -18.83 -10.32 10.91
CA ASN A 141 -17.80 -10.33 11.96
C ASN A 141 -16.36 -9.88 11.57
N GLU A 142 -16.16 -9.23 10.42
CA GLU A 142 -14.84 -8.76 9.98
C GLU A 142 -14.10 -7.94 11.06
N LYS A 143 -14.77 -7.00 11.74
CA LYS A 143 -14.13 -6.19 12.79
C LYS A 143 -13.58 -7.05 13.93
N ALA A 144 -14.32 -8.07 14.37
CA ALA A 144 -13.86 -8.96 15.44
C ALA A 144 -12.62 -9.77 15.00
N MET A 145 -12.60 -10.24 13.74
CA MET A 145 -11.43 -10.89 13.16
C MET A 145 -10.23 -9.93 13.10
N ILE A 146 -10.41 -8.70 12.60
CA ILE A 146 -9.34 -7.69 12.54
C ILE A 146 -8.77 -7.42 13.94
N LEU A 147 -9.63 -7.22 14.94
CA LEU A 147 -9.19 -6.98 16.32
C LEU A 147 -8.40 -8.16 16.89
N LYS A 148 -8.88 -9.38 16.68
CA LYS A 148 -8.18 -10.61 17.09
C LYS A 148 -6.81 -10.71 16.42
N ARG A 149 -6.75 -10.56 15.10
CA ARG A 149 -5.52 -10.71 14.33
C ARG A 149 -4.53 -9.56 14.57
N LEU A 150 -5.01 -8.36 14.86
CA LEU A 150 -4.17 -7.24 15.31
C LEU A 150 -3.49 -7.55 16.64
N ALA A 151 -4.24 -8.08 17.62
CA ALA A 151 -3.66 -8.49 18.90
C ALA A 151 -2.61 -9.61 18.72
N GLU A 152 -2.90 -10.60 17.88
CA GLU A 152 -1.95 -11.67 17.53
C GLU A 152 -0.69 -11.14 16.83
N ALA A 153 -0.82 -10.21 15.87
CA ALA A 153 0.32 -9.62 15.18
C ALA A 153 1.23 -8.84 16.14
N ILE A 154 0.65 -8.06 17.07
CA ILE A 154 1.40 -7.36 18.12
C ILE A 154 2.14 -8.36 19.01
N ASP A 155 1.46 -9.41 19.49
CA ASP A 155 2.04 -10.46 20.33
C ASP A 155 3.19 -11.21 19.62
N ILE A 156 3.04 -11.55 18.33
CA ILE A 156 4.11 -12.13 17.52
C ILE A 156 5.35 -11.25 17.56
N CYS A 157 5.18 -9.94 17.38
CA CYS A 157 6.29 -9.01 17.28
C CYS A 157 6.97 -8.74 18.62
N GLU A 158 6.20 -8.51 19.68
CA GLU A 158 6.73 -8.26 21.03
C GLU A 158 7.47 -9.49 21.58
N ASN A 159 6.97 -10.69 21.27
CA ASN A 159 7.54 -11.95 21.76
C ASN A 159 8.45 -12.65 20.74
N LYS A 160 8.77 -12.01 19.60
CA LYS A 160 9.66 -12.53 18.55
C LYS A 160 9.28 -13.95 18.09
N LYS A 161 7.98 -14.20 17.93
CA LYS A 161 7.48 -15.50 17.48
C LYS A 161 7.71 -15.65 15.98
N ASP A 162 7.91 -16.89 15.55
CA ASP A 162 7.96 -17.20 14.12
C ASP A 162 6.59 -17.00 13.47
N TYR A 163 6.59 -16.53 12.23
CA TYR A 163 5.38 -16.32 11.45
C TYR A 163 5.63 -16.54 9.96
N ASN A 164 4.59 -16.96 9.22
CA ASN A 164 4.63 -17.02 7.77
C ASN A 164 4.21 -15.65 7.20
N TYR A 165 5.20 -14.89 6.71
CA TYR A 165 4.99 -13.57 6.09
C TYR A 165 3.96 -13.59 4.96
N ASN A 166 4.07 -14.55 4.03
CA ASN A 166 3.19 -14.62 2.86
C ASN A 166 1.75 -14.90 3.26
N ALA A 167 1.52 -15.77 4.24
CA ALA A 167 0.19 -16.01 4.77
C ALA A 167 -0.40 -14.75 5.42
N TRP A 168 0.39 -13.99 6.20
CA TRP A 168 -0.09 -12.78 6.86
C TRP A 168 -0.43 -11.65 5.89
N LEU A 169 0.40 -11.38 4.88
CA LEU A 169 0.18 -10.24 3.99
C LEU A 169 -0.67 -10.55 2.76
N TYR A 170 -0.60 -11.76 2.21
CA TYR A 170 -1.17 -12.05 0.90
C TYR A 170 -2.16 -13.21 0.94
N ASN A 171 -1.69 -14.36 1.44
CA ASN A 171 -2.39 -15.64 1.47
C ASN A 171 -2.96 -16.12 0.12
N PHE A 172 -2.36 -15.72 -1.02
CA PHE A 172 -2.93 -16.03 -2.36
C PHE A 172 -3.07 -17.52 -2.67
N ASN A 173 -2.25 -18.37 -2.05
CA ASN A 173 -2.27 -19.82 -2.25
C ASN A 173 -3.05 -20.57 -1.15
N GLY A 174 -3.74 -19.84 -0.25
CA GLY A 174 -4.46 -20.45 0.88
C GLY A 174 -3.55 -21.17 1.88
N GLU A 175 -2.32 -20.69 2.05
CA GLU A 175 -1.31 -21.25 2.97
C GLU A 175 -1.83 -21.35 4.41
N ASN A 176 -2.71 -20.43 4.79
CA ASN A 176 -3.46 -20.49 6.03
C ASN A 176 -4.98 -20.40 5.76
N PRO A 177 -5.77 -21.47 5.98
CA PRO A 177 -7.20 -21.47 5.70
C PRO A 177 -8.00 -20.53 6.63
N ASP A 178 -7.45 -20.15 7.78
CA ASP A 178 -8.11 -19.25 8.74
C ASP A 178 -7.86 -17.77 8.43
N PHE A 179 -7.06 -17.47 7.41
CA PHE A 179 -6.68 -16.12 7.03
C PHE A 179 -7.40 -15.74 5.73
N PRO A 180 -8.07 -14.58 5.65
CA PRO A 180 -8.52 -14.07 4.38
C PRO A 180 -7.33 -13.66 3.51
N HIS A 181 -7.54 -13.54 2.19
CA HIS A 181 -6.58 -12.87 1.33
C HIS A 181 -6.34 -11.44 1.82
N ASN A 182 -5.09 -11.00 1.75
CA ASN A 182 -4.66 -9.67 2.14
C ASN A 182 -5.03 -9.29 3.59
N LEU A 183 -4.89 -10.23 4.53
CA LEU A 183 -5.19 -9.97 5.95
C LEU A 183 -4.39 -8.77 6.50
N GLY A 184 -3.10 -8.69 6.19
CA GLY A 184 -2.25 -7.57 6.61
C GLY A 184 -2.76 -6.21 6.15
N TYR A 185 -3.19 -6.11 4.89
CA TYR A 185 -3.79 -4.88 4.34
C TYR A 185 -5.05 -4.47 5.12
N LYS A 186 -5.93 -5.43 5.45
CA LYS A 186 -7.16 -5.18 6.22
C LYS A 186 -6.85 -4.65 7.63
N ILE A 187 -5.89 -5.29 8.31
CA ILE A 187 -5.47 -4.86 9.65
C ILE A 187 -4.85 -3.46 9.59
N GLY A 188 -3.96 -3.23 8.62
CA GLY A 188 -3.28 -1.96 8.41
C GLY A 188 -4.25 -0.83 8.13
N ASP A 189 -5.15 -1.01 7.15
CA ASP A 189 -6.16 -0.01 6.76
C ASP A 189 -7.06 0.35 7.94
N PHE A 190 -7.53 -0.64 8.70
CA PHE A 190 -8.30 -0.40 9.91
C PHE A 190 -7.51 0.39 10.97
N LEU A 191 -6.30 -0.05 11.30
CA LEU A 191 -5.48 0.56 12.34
C LEU A 191 -5.10 2.01 11.99
N VAL A 192 -4.59 2.22 10.77
CA VAL A 192 -4.20 3.54 10.29
C VAL A 192 -5.41 4.45 10.16
N GLY A 193 -6.54 3.94 9.67
CA GLY A 193 -7.79 4.68 9.58
C GLY A 193 -8.29 5.16 10.94
N GLU A 194 -8.30 4.29 11.95
CA GLU A 194 -8.69 4.67 13.32
C GLU A 194 -7.68 5.66 13.95
N TYR A 195 -6.38 5.48 13.70
CA TYR A 195 -5.35 6.41 14.17
C TYR A 195 -5.55 7.82 13.57
N CYS A 196 -5.71 7.91 12.25
CA CYS A 196 -5.91 9.18 11.54
C CYS A 196 -7.20 9.88 12.02
N LYS A 197 -8.28 9.12 12.22
CA LYS A 197 -9.55 9.63 12.74
C LYS A 197 -9.42 10.15 14.16
N PHE A 198 -8.73 9.43 15.04
CA PHE A 198 -8.53 9.82 16.44
C PHE A 198 -7.70 11.10 16.55
N HIS A 199 -6.58 11.16 15.82
CA HIS A 199 -5.66 12.29 15.82
C HIS A 199 -6.08 13.45 14.90
N LYS A 200 -7.14 13.27 14.10
CA LYS A 200 -7.63 14.24 13.10
C LYS A 200 -6.56 14.68 12.09
N ILE A 201 -5.75 13.73 11.63
CA ILE A 201 -4.73 13.93 10.60
C ILE A 201 -5.11 13.19 9.32
N LYS A 202 -4.56 13.63 8.19
CA LYS A 202 -4.71 12.93 6.92
C LYS A 202 -3.74 11.73 6.82
N PRO A 203 -4.08 10.68 6.06
CA PRO A 203 -3.20 9.54 5.82
C PRO A 203 -1.78 9.92 5.36
N ILE A 204 -1.64 10.89 4.47
CA ILE A 204 -0.31 11.36 4.02
C ILE A 204 0.54 11.99 5.14
N GLU A 205 -0.09 12.54 6.18
CA GLU A 205 0.63 13.08 7.34
C GLU A 205 1.09 11.95 8.26
N ALA A 206 0.28 10.88 8.35
CA ALA A 206 0.56 9.70 9.16
C ALA A 206 1.74 8.85 8.65
N VAL A 207 2.13 9.00 7.38
CA VAL A 207 3.23 8.24 6.76
C VAL A 207 4.58 8.39 7.48
N ARG A 208 4.77 9.48 8.24
CA ARG A 208 6.00 9.77 8.99
C ARG A 208 5.99 9.19 10.42
N ILE A 209 4.84 8.70 10.87
CA ILE A 209 4.65 8.24 12.24
C ILE A 209 5.28 6.84 12.39
N PRO A 210 6.18 6.61 13.35
CA PRO A 210 6.81 5.30 13.54
C PRO A 210 5.77 4.19 13.78
N THR A 211 6.04 2.97 13.31
CA THR A 211 5.12 1.82 13.51
C THR A 211 4.80 1.58 14.98
N MET A 212 5.78 1.81 15.87
CA MET A 212 5.58 1.68 17.31
C MET A 212 4.50 2.60 17.89
N GLU A 213 4.27 3.78 17.31
CA GLU A 213 3.20 4.68 17.77
C GLU A 213 1.81 4.14 17.39
N PHE A 214 1.68 3.49 16.24
CA PHE A 214 0.44 2.78 15.88
C PHE A 214 0.19 1.59 16.80
N ILE A 215 1.23 0.85 17.21
CA ILE A 215 1.09 -0.25 18.17
C ILE A 215 0.63 0.27 19.54
N LYS A 216 1.28 1.31 20.07
CA LYS A 216 0.86 1.93 21.35
C LYS A 216 -0.60 2.40 21.29
N PHE A 217 -0.97 3.07 20.19
CA PHE A 217 -2.36 3.47 19.96
C PHE A 217 -3.31 2.27 19.92
N ALA A 218 -2.94 1.20 19.21
CA ALA A 218 -3.75 -0.02 19.14
C ALA A 218 -3.97 -0.61 20.54
N LYS A 219 -2.92 -0.75 21.35
CA LYS A 219 -3.00 -1.34 22.69
C LYS A 219 -3.87 -0.50 23.64
N LYS A 220 -3.72 0.81 23.60
CA LYS A 220 -4.41 1.74 24.50
C LYS A 220 -5.85 2.04 24.09
N GLU A 221 -6.06 2.42 22.83
CA GLU A 221 -7.34 3.01 22.39
C GLU A 221 -8.26 1.98 21.71
N ILE A 222 -7.69 1.00 21.00
CA ILE A 222 -8.46 0.00 20.24
C ILE A 222 -8.70 -1.27 21.08
N LEU A 223 -7.63 -1.93 21.50
CA LEU A 223 -7.64 -3.21 22.22
C LEU A 223 -7.87 -3.03 23.72
N LYS A 224 -7.54 -1.86 24.27
CA LYS A 224 -7.67 -1.50 25.69
C LYS A 224 -7.00 -2.50 26.63
N CYS A 225 -5.86 -3.05 26.20
CA CYS A 225 -5.05 -3.98 26.98
C CYS A 225 -3.95 -3.30 27.79
N GLU A 226 -3.70 -2.02 27.53
CA GLU A 226 -2.87 -1.13 28.36
C GLU A 226 -3.75 -0.01 28.93
N LYS A 227 -3.64 0.23 30.24
CA LYS A 227 -4.33 1.33 30.94
C LYS A 227 -3.41 2.53 31.10
#